data_AF-A0A355AD54-F1
#
_entry.id   AF-A0A355AD54-F1
#
_cell.length_a   1.000
_cell.length_b   1.000
_cell.length_c   1.000
_cell.angle_alpha   90.00
_cell.angle_beta   90.00
_cell.angle_gamma   90.00
#
_symmetry.space_group_name_H-M   'P 1'
#
loop_
_entity.id
_entity.type
_entity.pdbx_description
1 polymer ?
#
loop_
_entity_poly.entity_id
_entity_poly.type
_entity_poly.pdbx_seq_one_letter_code
_entity_poly.pdbx_strand_id
1 'polypeptide(L)'
;MKIKTLLFLCYLLSLQYGVSQNFNDNQIKKFHNLAIDLTKIDLDNQQNISNLNLILRKDKFRRINKIFGIALGTHSLISTLIGIKMIHEGKNDKKGMASGIGSIMLVGGAISGGFSIPLLISSSKRKKERDKLLKLF
;
A
#
# COMPACT_ATOMS: atom_id res chain seq x y z
N MET A 1 -15.17 52.25 -5.31
CA MET A 1 -14.25 51.21 -4.79
C MET A 1 -12.81 51.66 -5.04
N LYS A 2 -11.92 51.59 -4.04
CA LYS A 2 -10.50 51.94 -4.24
C LYS A 2 -9.85 50.89 -5.15
N ILE A 3 -8.95 51.31 -6.03
CA ILE A 3 -8.25 50.43 -7.00
C ILE A 3 -7.55 49.25 -6.30
N LYS A 4 -7.04 49.48 -5.08
CA LYS A 4 -6.42 48.45 -4.23
C LYS A 4 -7.41 47.35 -3.82
N THR A 5 -8.66 47.69 -3.55
CA THR A 5 -9.72 46.74 -3.19
C THR A 5 -10.13 45.90 -4.39
N LEU A 6 -10.17 46.49 -5.59
CA LEU A 6 -10.47 45.78 -6.84
C LEU A 6 -9.35 44.78 -7.17
N LEU A 7 -8.09 45.18 -7.06
CA LEU A 7 -6.93 44.31 -7.31
C LEU A 7 -6.86 43.14 -6.32
N PHE A 8 -7.17 43.39 -5.04
CA PHE A 8 -7.23 42.33 -4.03
C PHE A 8 -8.35 41.32 -4.31
N LEU A 9 -9.52 41.78 -4.77
CA LEU A 9 -10.62 40.91 -5.16
C LEU A 9 -10.28 40.05 -6.38
N CYS A 10 -9.65 40.64 -7.40
CA CYS A 10 -9.17 39.89 -8.57
C CYS A 10 -8.10 38.84 -8.19
N TYR A 11 -7.21 39.17 -7.25
CA TYR A 11 -6.23 38.22 -6.72
C TYR A 11 -6.91 37.04 -6.01
N LEU A 12 -7.90 37.29 -5.16
CA LEU A 12 -8.66 36.22 -4.50
C LEU A 12 -9.44 35.35 -5.49
N LEU A 13 -10.04 35.96 -6.52
CA LEU A 13 -10.74 35.22 -7.58
C LEU A 13 -9.78 34.40 -8.45
N SER A 14 -8.53 34.87 -8.64
CA SER A 14 -7.50 34.08 -9.35
C SER A 14 -7.08 32.82 -8.60
N LEU A 15 -7.21 32.80 -7.27
CA LEU A 15 -6.97 31.61 -6.44
C LEU A 15 -8.14 30.61 -6.49
N GLN A 16 -9.29 31.01 -7.05
CA GLN A 16 -10.46 30.14 -7.23
C GLN A 16 -10.48 29.38 -8.57
N TYR A 17 -9.48 29.57 -9.44
CA TYR A 17 -9.32 28.67 -10.59
C TYR A 17 -9.03 27.27 -10.07
N GLY A 18 -10.09 26.47 -10.09
CA GLY A 18 -10.25 25.25 -9.34
C GLY A 18 -9.11 24.28 -9.57
N VAL A 19 -8.74 23.59 -8.49
CA VAL A 19 -8.01 22.34 -8.55
C VAL A 19 -8.92 21.33 -9.23
N SER A 20 -9.01 21.40 -10.56
CA SER A 20 -9.53 20.31 -11.38
C SER A 20 -8.63 19.11 -11.07
N GLN A 21 -9.12 18.19 -10.26
CA GLN A 21 -8.40 16.96 -9.94
C GLN A 21 -8.53 16.02 -11.14
N ASN A 22 -7.78 16.32 -12.20
CA ASN A 22 -7.67 15.42 -13.32
C ASN A 22 -6.87 14.18 -12.89
N PHE A 23 -7.53 13.03 -12.91
CA PHE A 23 -6.87 11.74 -12.74
C PHE A 23 -5.88 11.53 -13.90
N ASN A 24 -4.67 11.10 -13.60
CA ASN A 24 -3.71 10.76 -14.64
C ASN A 24 -4.08 9.43 -15.33
N ASP A 25 -3.50 9.17 -16.50
CA ASP A 25 -3.79 7.95 -17.29
C ASP A 25 -3.60 6.66 -16.49
N ASN A 26 -2.63 6.62 -15.58
CA ASN A 26 -2.39 5.47 -14.73
C ASN A 26 -3.51 5.26 -13.70
N GLN A 27 -4.11 6.33 -13.19
CA GLN A 27 -5.27 6.28 -12.30
C GLN A 27 -6.53 5.90 -13.09
N ILE A 28 -6.72 6.46 -14.28
CA ILE A 28 -7.84 6.10 -15.18
C ILE A 28 -7.79 4.60 -15.52
N LYS A 29 -6.62 4.09 -15.92
CA LYS A 29 -6.42 2.64 -16.14
C LYS A 29 -6.72 1.80 -14.90
N LYS A 30 -6.39 2.30 -13.70
CA LYS A 30 -6.72 1.59 -12.45
C LYS A 30 -8.22 1.55 -12.20
N PHE A 31 -8.95 2.63 -12.48
CA PHE A 31 -10.41 2.65 -12.36
C PHE A 31 -11.06 1.70 -13.34
N HIS A 32 -10.61 1.67 -14.60
CA HIS A 32 -11.07 0.69 -15.59
C HIS A 32 -10.83 -0.76 -15.12
N ASN A 33 -9.65 -1.05 -14.56
CA ASN A 33 -9.36 -2.37 -13.97
C ASN A 33 -10.18 -2.70 -12.72
N LEU A 34 -10.79 -1.70 -12.08
CA LEU A 34 -11.72 -1.86 -10.97
C LEU A 34 -13.19 -1.84 -11.43
N ALA A 35 -13.43 -1.88 -12.75
CA ALA A 35 -14.74 -1.78 -13.38
C ALA A 35 -15.50 -0.49 -13.05
N ILE A 36 -14.78 0.60 -12.79
CA ILE A 36 -15.36 1.93 -12.59
C ILE A 36 -15.36 2.68 -13.92
N ASP A 37 -16.54 3.06 -14.38
CA ASP A 37 -16.76 3.86 -15.58
C ASP A 37 -16.85 5.35 -15.22
N LEU A 38 -15.73 6.07 -15.41
CA LEU A 38 -15.64 7.49 -15.07
C LEU A 38 -16.59 8.38 -15.89
N THR A 39 -17.06 7.91 -17.05
CA THR A 39 -17.98 8.70 -17.90
C THR A 39 -19.37 8.85 -17.29
N LYS A 40 -19.72 7.99 -16.34
CA LYS A 40 -21.02 7.97 -15.66
C LYS A 40 -21.00 8.66 -14.29
N ILE A 41 -19.86 9.20 -13.89
CA ILE A 41 -19.66 9.78 -12.57
C ILE A 41 -19.56 11.30 -12.71
N ASP A 42 -20.32 12.02 -11.90
CA ASP A 42 -20.15 13.45 -11.73
C ASP A 42 -18.80 13.72 -11.02
N LEU A 43 -17.83 14.18 -11.81
CA LEU A 43 -16.48 14.52 -11.36
C LEU A 43 -16.38 15.94 -10.80
N ASP A 44 -17.41 16.76 -10.89
CA ASP A 44 -17.45 18.07 -10.21
C ASP A 44 -17.89 17.91 -8.75
N ASN A 45 -18.53 16.78 -8.43
CA ASN A 45 -18.87 16.42 -7.06
C ASN A 45 -17.63 16.05 -6.23
N GLN A 46 -17.32 16.90 -5.25
CA GLN A 46 -16.18 16.72 -4.35
C GLN A 46 -16.22 15.40 -3.56
N GLN A 47 -17.42 14.90 -3.21
CA GLN A 47 -17.58 13.62 -2.52
C GLN A 47 -17.19 12.44 -3.43
N ASN A 48 -17.56 12.49 -4.71
CA ASN A 48 -17.18 11.47 -5.69
C ASN A 48 -15.67 11.45 -5.89
N ILE A 49 -15.03 12.61 -6.09
CA ILE A 49 -13.58 12.71 -6.20
C ILE A 49 -12.89 12.16 -4.93
N SER A 50 -13.37 12.55 -3.76
CA SER A 50 -12.82 12.08 -2.47
C SER A 50 -12.91 10.55 -2.35
N ASN A 51 -14.06 9.97 -2.69
CA ASN A 51 -14.28 8.53 -2.69
C ASN A 51 -13.37 7.80 -3.70
N LEU A 52 -13.24 8.31 -4.93
CA LEU A 52 -12.37 7.77 -5.97
C LEU A 52 -10.88 7.80 -5.54
N ASN A 53 -10.42 8.91 -4.96
CA ASN A 53 -9.08 9.01 -4.38
C ASN A 53 -8.87 8.01 -3.24
N LEU A 54 -9.89 7.84 -2.38
CA LEU A 54 -9.83 6.88 -1.29
C LEU A 54 -9.72 5.45 -1.83
N ILE A 55 -10.47 5.09 -2.88
CA ILE A 55 -10.36 3.79 -3.59
C ILE A 55 -8.92 3.56 -4.05
N LEU A 56 -8.32 4.52 -4.76
CA LEU A 56 -6.94 4.43 -5.25
C LEU A 56 -5.94 4.26 -4.11
N ARG A 57 -6.10 5.04 -3.02
CA ARG A 57 -5.25 4.95 -1.84
C ARG A 57 -5.35 3.57 -1.19
N LYS A 58 -6.56 3.07 -0.98
CA LYS A 58 -6.79 1.74 -0.37
C LYS A 58 -6.24 0.62 -1.24
N ASP A 59 -6.39 0.71 -2.56
CA ASP A 59 -5.81 -0.29 -3.48
C ASP A 59 -4.28 -0.27 -3.46
N LYS A 60 -3.65 0.92 -3.43
CA LYS A 60 -2.20 1.06 -3.30
C LYS A 60 -1.69 0.41 -2.02
N PHE A 61 -2.25 0.75 -0.86
CA PHE A 61 -1.86 0.16 0.42
C PHE A 61 -2.10 -1.35 0.48
N ARG A 62 -3.21 -1.83 -0.08
CA ARG A 62 -3.49 -3.27 -0.21
C ARG A 62 -2.37 -3.99 -0.96
N ARG A 63 -1.97 -3.48 -2.13
CA ARG A 63 -0.94 -4.11 -2.97
C ARG A 63 0.42 -4.12 -2.27
N ILE A 64 0.84 -2.99 -1.71
CA ILE A 64 2.11 -2.88 -0.97
C ILE A 64 2.15 -3.90 0.17
N ASN A 65 1.13 -3.90 1.04
CA ASN A 65 1.09 -4.82 2.18
C ASN A 65 1.02 -6.29 1.74
N LYS A 66 0.35 -6.59 0.61
CA LYS A 66 0.34 -7.96 0.07
C LYS A 66 1.72 -8.39 -0.38
N ILE A 67 2.44 -7.53 -1.12
CA ILE A 67 3.78 -7.83 -1.63
C ILE A 67 4.74 -8.05 -0.47
N PHE A 68 4.83 -7.11 0.47
CA PHE A 68 5.71 -7.26 1.63
C PHE A 68 5.32 -8.43 2.52
N GLY A 69 4.02 -8.67 2.72
CA GLY A 69 3.53 -9.82 3.48
C GLY A 69 3.97 -11.15 2.86
N ILE A 70 3.83 -11.30 1.55
CA ILE A 70 4.29 -12.52 0.85
C ILE A 70 5.82 -12.62 0.90
N ALA A 71 6.55 -11.55 0.59
CA ALA A 71 8.00 -11.56 0.56
C ALA A 71 8.61 -11.94 1.92
N LEU A 72 8.13 -11.35 3.01
CA LEU A 72 8.58 -11.66 4.37
C LEU A 72 8.16 -13.07 4.81
N GLY A 73 6.97 -13.52 4.42
CA GLY A 73 6.52 -14.89 4.69
C GLY A 73 7.40 -15.93 3.98
N THR A 74 7.75 -15.70 2.71
CA THR A 74 8.68 -16.56 1.97
C THR A 74 10.08 -16.52 2.58
N HIS A 75 10.58 -15.33 2.92
CA HIS A 75 11.87 -15.19 3.60
C HIS A 75 11.89 -15.93 4.94
N SER A 76 10.79 -15.85 5.71
CA SER A 76 10.62 -16.58 6.97
C SER A 76 10.83 -18.08 6.78
N LEU A 77 10.11 -18.69 5.84
CA LEU A 77 10.21 -20.12 5.56
C LEU A 77 11.63 -20.53 5.13
N ILE A 78 12.21 -19.82 4.17
CA ILE A 78 13.55 -20.12 3.66
C ILE A 78 14.60 -19.98 4.77
N SER A 79 14.58 -18.87 5.51
CA SER A 79 15.56 -18.59 6.54
C SER A 79 15.47 -19.57 7.70
N THR A 80 14.25 -19.95 8.11
CA THR A 80 14.06 -20.97 9.15
C THR A 80 14.55 -22.35 8.69
N LEU A 81 14.25 -22.78 7.46
CA LEU A 81 14.73 -24.06 6.93
C LEU A 81 16.26 -24.12 6.84
N ILE A 82 16.89 -23.07 6.30
CA ILE A 82 18.35 -22.97 6.24
C ILE A 82 18.93 -22.95 7.67
N GLY A 83 18.31 -22.18 8.58
CA GLY A 83 18.74 -22.10 9.96
C GLY A 83 18.75 -23.45 10.66
N ILE A 84 17.66 -24.21 10.55
CA ILE A 84 17.54 -25.57 11.09
C ILE A 84 18.62 -26.48 10.50
N LYS A 85 18.81 -26.43 9.18
CA LYS A 85 19.83 -27.24 8.49
C LYS A 85 21.24 -26.93 9.02
N MET A 86 21.60 -25.65 9.11
CA MET A 86 22.92 -25.23 9.59
C MET A 86 23.17 -25.57 11.06
N ILE A 87 22.14 -25.47 11.91
CA ILE A 87 22.23 -25.91 13.31
C ILE A 87 22.45 -27.44 13.37
N HIS A 88 21.76 -28.20 12.52
CA HIS A 88 21.90 -29.65 12.47
C HIS A 88 23.29 -30.09 12.00
N GLU A 89 23.78 -29.53 10.89
CA GLU A 89 25.11 -29.82 10.33
C GLU A 89 26.24 -29.31 11.24
N GLY A 90 26.01 -28.22 11.96
CA GLY A 90 26.98 -27.60 12.87
C GLY A 90 27.15 -28.30 14.23
N LYS A 91 26.42 -29.39 14.52
CA LYS A 91 26.47 -30.06 15.84
C LYS A 91 27.86 -30.52 16.28
N ASN A 92 28.71 -30.90 15.32
CA ASN A 92 30.07 -31.39 15.57
C ASN A 92 31.15 -30.34 15.24
N ASP A 93 30.76 -29.12 14.90
CA ASP A 93 31.70 -28.04 14.60
C ASP A 93 32.31 -27.49 15.89
N LYS A 94 33.62 -27.72 16.08
CA LYS A 94 34.38 -27.22 17.25
C LYS A 94 34.36 -25.70 17.38
N LYS A 95 34.15 -24.96 16.29
CA LYS A 95 34.06 -23.49 16.29
C LYS A 95 32.63 -22.97 16.47
N GLY A 96 31.62 -23.85 16.38
CA GLY A 96 30.21 -23.50 16.53
C GLY A 96 29.68 -22.48 15.50
N MET A 97 30.41 -22.21 14.42
CA MET A 97 30.12 -21.11 13.51
C MET A 97 28.87 -21.39 12.68
N ALA A 98 28.71 -22.65 12.24
CA ALA A 98 27.50 -23.09 11.53
C ALA A 98 26.25 -23.01 12.41
N SER A 99 26.35 -23.40 13.69
CA SER A 99 25.25 -23.29 14.65
C SER A 99 24.89 -21.83 14.97
N GLY A 100 25.88 -20.95 15.07
CA GLY A 100 25.69 -19.51 15.26
C GLY A 100 24.94 -18.86 14.10
N ILE A 101 25.39 -19.08 12.86
CA ILE A 101 24.70 -18.58 11.66
C ILE A 101 23.30 -19.17 11.56
N GLY A 102 23.16 -20.47 11.81
CA GLY A 102 21.86 -21.14 11.76
C GLY A 102 20.86 -20.57 12.77
N SER A 103 21.33 -20.23 13.98
CA SER A 103 20.51 -19.58 15.01
C SER A 103 20.05 -18.18 14.59
N ILE A 104 20.94 -17.38 13.99
CA ILE A 104 20.60 -16.05 13.45
C ILE A 104 19.55 -16.18 12.34
N MET A 105 19.72 -17.13 11.42
CA MET A 105 18.76 -17.34 10.34
C MET A 105 17.40 -17.84 10.86
N LEU A 106 17.39 -18.69 11.89
CA LEU A 106 16.15 -19.15 12.53
C LEU A 106 15.41 -17.98 13.18
N VAL A 107 16.10 -17.16 13.97
CA VAL A 107 15.54 -15.96 14.62
C VAL A 107 15.06 -14.94 13.58
N GLY A 108 15.87 -14.64 12.57
CA GLY A 108 15.51 -13.73 11.48
C GLY A 108 14.30 -14.23 10.68
N GLY A 109 14.20 -15.54 10.49
CA GLY A 109 13.04 -16.19 9.88
C GLY A 109 11.79 -16.01 10.73
N ALA A 110 11.86 -16.26 12.05
CA ALA A 110 10.74 -16.08 12.96
C ALA A 110 10.25 -14.62 13.01
N ILE A 111 11.16 -13.66 13.09
CA ILE A 111 10.84 -12.23 13.08
C ILE A 111 10.12 -11.85 11.78
N SER A 112 10.65 -12.26 10.62
CA SER A 112 10.04 -11.98 9.32
C SER A 112 8.65 -12.58 9.20
N GLY A 113 8.45 -13.79 9.72
CA GLY A 113 7.14 -14.44 9.82
C GLY A 113 6.17 -13.60 10.66
N GLY A 114 6.61 -13.13 11.83
CA GLY A 114 5.85 -12.25 12.70
C GLY A 114 5.37 -10.95 12.02
N PHE A 115 6.22 -10.32 11.19
CA PHE A 115 5.84 -9.12 10.43
C PHE A 115 4.96 -9.43 9.21
N SER A 116 5.08 -10.61 8.61
CA SER A 116 4.32 -10.99 7.41
C SER A 116 2.81 -11.06 7.66
N ILE A 117 2.40 -11.62 8.81
CA ILE A 117 1.00 -11.88 9.17
C ILE A 117 0.17 -10.58 9.24
N PRO A 118 0.54 -9.55 10.04
CA PRO A 118 -0.24 -8.32 10.13
C PRO A 118 -0.30 -7.57 8.80
N LEU A 119 0.72 -7.69 7.94
CA LEU A 119 0.69 -7.11 6.59
C LEU A 119 -0.36 -7.79 5.69
N LEU A 120 -0.44 -9.12 5.72
CA LEU A 120 -1.45 -9.88 4.96
C LEU A 120 -2.87 -9.63 5.46
N ILE A 121 -3.06 -9.56 6.79
CA ILE A 121 -4.35 -9.19 7.41
C ILE A 121 -4.73 -7.77 7.00
N SER A 122 -3.81 -6.82 7.11
CA SER A 122 -4.01 -5.42 6.73
C SER A 122 -4.37 -5.29 5.25
N SER A 123 -3.68 -6.02 4.36
CA SER A 123 -4.00 -6.09 2.94
C SER A 123 -5.45 -6.54 2.71
N SER A 124 -5.87 -7.62 3.36
CA SER A 124 -7.24 -8.15 3.27
C SER A 124 -8.27 -7.15 3.79
N LYS A 125 -7.99 -6.45 4.89
CA LYS A 125 -8.85 -5.38 5.42
C LYS A 125 -9.01 -4.23 4.42
N ARG A 126 -7.90 -3.75 3.84
CA ARG A 126 -7.93 -2.66 2.83
C ARG A 126 -8.67 -3.06 1.56
N LYS A 127 -8.60 -4.34 1.16
CA LYS A 127 -9.43 -4.88 0.07
C LYS A 127 -10.92 -4.72 0.39
N LYS A 128 -11.37 -5.19 1.55
CA LYS A 128 -12.77 -5.08 1.98
C LYS A 128 -13.24 -3.63 2.05
N GLU A 129 -12.43 -2.73 2.59
CA GLU A 129 -12.75 -1.29 2.65
C GLU A 129 -12.89 -0.67 1.26
N ARG A 130 -11.97 -0.99 0.34
CA ARG A 130 -12.04 -0.55 -1.06
C ARG A 130 -13.31 -1.10 -1.73
N ASP A 131 -13.59 -2.38 -1.57
CA ASP A 131 -14.73 -3.04 -2.22
C ASP A 131 -16.08 -2.49 -1.73
N LYS A 132 -16.15 -1.99 -0.49
CA LYS A 132 -17.32 -1.24 -0.01
C LYS A 132 -17.50 0.10 -0.74
N LEU A 133 -16.41 0.82 -1.00
CA LEU A 133 -16.45 2.08 -1.75
C LEU A 133 -16.78 1.87 -3.22
N LEU A 134 -16.37 0.74 -3.80
CA LEU A 134 -16.73 0.38 -5.18
C LEU A 134 -18.24 0.24 -5.36
N LYS A 135 -19.01 -0.09 -4.31
CA LYS A 135 -20.48 -0.17 -4.40
C LYS A 135 -21.18 1.18 -4.56
N LEU A 136 -20.45 2.28 -4.44
CA LEU A 136 -20.98 3.63 -4.63
C LEU A 136 -20.98 4.05 -6.10
N PHE A 137 -20.38 3.23 -6.99
CA PHE A 137 -20.16 3.49 -8.41
C PHE A 137 -20.55 2.26 -9.23
#